data_AF-A0A0R3RAX3-F1
#
_entry.id   AF-A0A0R3RAX3-F1
#
_cell.length_a   1.000
_cell.length_b   1.000
_cell.length_c   1.000
_cell.angle_alpha   90.00
_cell.angle_beta   90.00
_cell.angle_gamma   90.00
#
_symmetry.space_group_name_H-M   'P 1'
#
loop_
_entity.id
_entity.type
_entity.pdbx_description
1 polymer ?
#
loop_
_entity_poly.entity_id
_entity_poly.type
_entity_poly.pdbx_seq_one_letter_code
_entity_poly.pdbx_strand_id
1 'polypeptide(L)'
;LATIQEAKDVEWASARCVVSFENACISYALMKSIAAIDCSPDKRYIAVALSNGMLRFYQYPTTTILASYKEAHSCSVSARNVSFVGDLLISDGSNDGAIYQWKLS
;
A
#
# COMPACT_ATOMS: atom_id res chain seq x y z
N LEU A 1 12.05 -26.52 -2.77
CA LEU A 1 11.68 -25.29 -3.50
C LEU A 1 10.29 -25.53 -4.05
N ALA A 2 9.29 -24.74 -3.64
CA ALA A 2 7.96 -24.83 -4.23
C ALA A 2 8.05 -24.61 -5.74
N THR A 3 7.29 -25.36 -6.52
CA THR A 3 7.24 -25.14 -7.97
C THR A 3 6.51 -23.82 -8.27
N ILE A 4 6.81 -23.18 -9.41
CA ILE A 4 6.15 -21.93 -9.83
C ILE A 4 4.61 -22.09 -9.83
N GLN A 5 4.13 -23.29 -10.16
CA GLN A 5 2.72 -23.64 -10.16
C GLN A 5 2.08 -23.59 -8.78
N GLU A 6 2.83 -23.92 -7.72
CA GLU A 6 2.36 -23.84 -6.33
C GLU A 6 2.38 -22.40 -5.82
N ALA A 7 3.41 -21.63 -6.20
CA ALA A 7 3.60 -20.26 -5.72
C ALA A 7 2.50 -19.27 -6.15
N LYS A 8 1.84 -19.53 -7.29
CA LYS A 8 0.80 -18.64 -7.82
C LYS A 8 -0.49 -18.64 -6.98
N ASP A 9 -0.76 -19.73 -6.28
CA ASP A 9 -2.00 -19.95 -5.51
C ASP A 9 -1.76 -19.77 -4.00
N VAL A 10 -0.57 -19.31 -3.59
CA VAL A 10 -0.23 -19.07 -2.19
C VAL A 10 -1.00 -17.86 -1.67
N GLU A 11 -1.71 -18.05 -0.57
CA GLU A 11 -2.17 -16.93 0.25
C GLU A 11 -1.01 -16.37 1.08
N TRP A 12 -0.52 -15.19 0.69
CA TRP A 12 0.54 -14.51 1.40
C TRP A 12 0.06 -13.96 2.75
N ALA A 13 0.90 -14.06 3.78
CA ALA A 13 0.61 -13.51 5.11
C ALA A 13 0.54 -11.96 5.12
N SER A 14 1.17 -11.29 4.15
CA SER A 14 1.07 -9.83 3.98
C SER A 14 1.32 -9.43 2.52
N ALA A 15 0.83 -8.24 2.14
CA ALA A 15 0.95 -7.71 0.79
C ALA A 15 1.88 -6.48 0.73
N ARG A 16 2.97 -6.50 1.50
CA ARG A 16 3.90 -5.36 1.62
C ARG A 16 4.91 -5.24 0.48
N CYS A 17 4.96 -6.22 -0.41
CA CYS A 17 5.78 -6.13 -1.61
C CYS A 17 5.17 -5.13 -2.59
N VAL A 18 5.97 -4.12 -2.98
CA VAL A 18 5.58 -3.14 -4.02
C VAL A 18 5.23 -3.85 -5.32
N VAL A 19 5.94 -4.93 -5.65
CA VAL A 19 5.65 -5.73 -6.83
C VAL A 19 5.05 -7.07 -6.39
N SER A 20 3.77 -7.25 -6.69
CA SER A 20 3.04 -8.50 -6.58
C SER A 20 2.00 -8.56 -7.70
N PHE A 21 1.36 -9.71 -7.91
CA PHE A 21 0.33 -9.86 -8.94
C PHE A 21 -0.85 -8.88 -8.72
N GLU A 22 -1.24 -8.72 -7.46
CA GLU A 22 -2.40 -7.95 -7.02
C GLU A 22 -2.19 -6.43 -7.06
N ASN A 23 -0.91 -6.01 -7.00
CA ASN A 23 -0.49 -4.61 -6.95
C ASN A 23 0.19 -4.15 -8.24
N ALA A 24 0.36 -5.01 -9.24
CA ALA A 24 1.14 -4.73 -10.44
C ALA A 24 0.65 -3.49 -11.20
N CYS A 25 -0.66 -3.29 -11.30
CA CYS A 25 -1.24 -2.12 -11.96
C CYS A 25 -0.92 -0.81 -11.22
N ILE A 26 -0.92 -0.82 -9.88
CA ILE A 26 -0.53 0.34 -9.06
C ILE A 26 0.94 0.66 -9.31
N SER A 27 1.80 -0.35 -9.26
CA SER A 27 3.24 -0.19 -9.44
C SER A 27 3.61 0.26 -10.84
N TYR A 28 2.88 -0.17 -11.85
CA TYR A 28 3.01 0.36 -13.20
C TYR A 28 2.58 1.82 -13.28
N ALA A 29 1.41 2.16 -12.73
CA ALA A 29 0.86 3.52 -12.79
C ALA A 29 1.69 4.56 -12.02
N LEU A 30 2.28 4.16 -10.89
CA LEU A 30 3.05 5.05 -10.01
C LEU A 30 4.57 4.95 -10.22
N MET A 31 5.03 3.94 -10.96
CA MET A 31 6.44 3.70 -11.27
C MET A 31 7.34 3.77 -10.02
N LYS A 32 8.37 4.63 -10.03
CA LYS A 32 9.38 4.75 -8.96
C LYS A 32 8.93 5.62 -7.77
N SER A 33 7.68 6.05 -7.73
CA SER A 33 7.19 6.93 -6.67
C SER A 33 6.72 6.18 -5.42
N ILE A 34 6.55 4.85 -5.46
CA ILE A 34 6.08 4.08 -4.31
C ILE A 34 7.22 3.92 -3.30
N ALA A 35 7.02 4.42 -2.08
CA ALA A 35 7.90 4.21 -0.94
C ALA A 35 7.53 2.92 -0.18
N ALA A 36 6.24 2.68 0.02
CA ALA A 36 5.72 1.48 0.66
C ALA A 36 4.26 1.21 0.26
N ILE A 37 3.81 -0.01 0.48
CA ILE A 37 2.45 -0.46 0.20
C ILE A 37 2.02 -1.44 1.29
N ASP A 38 0.72 -1.46 1.63
CA ASP A 38 0.14 -2.53 2.45
C ASP A 38 -1.33 -2.73 2.09
N CYS A 39 -1.86 -3.92 2.36
CA CYS A 39 -3.27 -4.27 2.12
C CYS A 39 -4.01 -4.39 3.45
N SER A 40 -5.26 -3.93 3.48
CA SER A 40 -6.10 -4.07 4.67
C SER A 40 -6.39 -5.56 4.96
N PRO A 41 -6.52 -5.96 6.25
CA PRO A 41 -6.75 -7.36 6.61
C PRO A 41 -8.02 -7.96 5.99
N ASP A 42 -9.03 -7.11 5.77
CA ASP A 42 -10.31 -7.46 5.14
C ASP A 42 -10.22 -7.55 3.60
N LYS A 43 -9.03 -7.36 3.02
CA LYS A 43 -8.77 -7.36 1.57
C LYS A 43 -9.69 -6.41 0.78
N ARG A 44 -10.10 -5.27 1.37
CA ARG A 44 -10.90 -4.25 0.67
C ARG A 44 -10.06 -3.10 0.09
N TYR A 45 -8.94 -2.77 0.73
CA TYR A 45 -8.16 -1.59 0.37
C TYR A 45 -6.66 -1.90 0.27
N ILE A 46 -5.99 -1.10 -0.56
CA ILE A 46 -4.54 -0.98 -0.61
C ILE A 46 -4.20 0.45 -0.21
N ALA A 47 -3.29 0.61 0.75
CA ALA A 47 -2.67 1.88 1.08
C ALA A 47 -1.28 1.95 0.45
N VAL A 48 -0.96 3.09 -0.16
CA VAL A 48 0.32 3.33 -0.83
C VAL A 48 0.92 4.62 -0.29
N ALA A 49 2.11 4.53 0.30
CA ALA A 49 2.92 5.69 0.61
C ALA A 49 3.74 6.10 -0.62
N LEU A 50 3.62 7.34 -1.04
CA LEU A 50 4.40 7.93 -2.11
C LEU A 50 5.64 8.63 -1.58
N SER A 51 6.68 8.71 -2.40
CA SER A 51 7.96 9.33 -2.06
C SER A 51 7.88 10.81 -1.74
N ASN A 52 6.79 11.47 -2.11
CA ASN A 52 6.49 12.87 -1.81
C ASN A 52 5.63 13.04 -0.53
N GLY A 53 5.45 11.97 0.26
CA GLY A 53 4.70 12.00 1.52
C GLY A 53 3.18 11.93 1.35
N MET A 54 2.67 11.70 0.15
CA MET A 54 1.23 11.50 -0.06
C MET A 54 0.85 10.05 0.20
N LEU A 55 -0.37 9.85 0.71
CA LEU A 55 -0.97 8.52 0.83
C LEU A 55 -2.06 8.36 -0.23
N ARG A 56 -2.00 7.28 -1.01
CA ARG A 56 -3.06 6.88 -1.93
C ARG A 56 -3.74 5.62 -1.45
N PHE A 57 -5.04 5.56 -1.70
CA PHE A 57 -5.89 4.44 -1.33
C PHE A 57 -6.62 3.91 -2.56
N TYR A 58 -6.44 2.64 -2.84
CA TYR A 58 -7.06 1.92 -3.94
C TYR A 58 -7.97 0.82 -3.40
N GLN A 59 -8.93 0.39 -4.21
CA GLN A 59 -9.70 -0.83 -3.93
C GLN A 59 -8.85 -2.06 -4.24
N TYR A 60 -8.95 -3.08 -3.39
CA TYR A 60 -8.28 -4.36 -3.60
C TYR A 60 -9.25 -5.39 -4.24
N PRO A 61 -8.79 -6.21 -5.20
CA PRO A 61 -7.52 -6.08 -5.94
C PRO A 61 -7.58 -4.92 -6.94
N THR A 62 -6.42 -4.34 -7.27
CA THR A 62 -6.34 -3.29 -8.30
C THR A 62 -5.96 -3.91 -9.65
N THR A 63 -6.93 -4.03 -10.55
CA THR A 63 -6.80 -4.77 -11.81
C THR A 63 -6.57 -3.91 -13.05
N THR A 64 -6.46 -2.59 -12.90
CA THR A 64 -6.23 -1.65 -14.01
C THR A 64 -5.34 -0.48 -13.61
N ILE A 65 -4.53 -0.01 -14.55
CA ILE A 65 -3.64 1.16 -14.36
C ILE A 65 -4.43 2.48 -14.27
N LEU A 66 -5.70 2.45 -14.65
CA LEU A 66 -6.62 3.59 -14.59
C LEU A 66 -7.48 3.56 -13.31
N ALA A 67 -7.14 2.72 -12.34
CA ALA A 67 -7.93 2.57 -11.13
C ALA A 67 -8.03 3.90 -10.38
N SER A 68 -9.25 4.26 -10.00
CA SER A 68 -9.48 5.43 -9.18
C SER A 68 -8.86 5.24 -7.80
N TYR A 69 -8.43 6.35 -7.21
CA TYR A 69 -7.88 6.39 -5.87
C TYR A 69 -8.42 7.57 -5.09
N LYS A 70 -8.42 7.44 -3.77
CA LYS A 70 -8.46 8.59 -2.87
C LYS A 70 -7.05 8.96 -2.47
N GLU A 71 -6.81 10.24 -2.27
CA GLU A 71 -5.51 10.76 -1.86
C GLU A 71 -5.66 11.55 -0.57
N ALA A 72 -4.72 11.35 0.35
CA ALA A 72 -4.62 12.10 1.59
C ALA A 72 -3.22 12.67 1.72
N HIS A 73 -3.13 13.93 2.15
CA HIS A 73 -1.87 14.51 2.57
C HIS A 73 -1.48 13.88 3.89
N SER A 74 -0.37 13.14 3.92
CA SER A 74 0.20 12.80 5.21
C SER A 74 0.68 14.08 5.87
N CYS A 75 0.47 14.22 7.18
CA CYS A 75 0.89 15.41 7.93
C CYS A 75 2.41 15.63 7.87
N SER A 76 3.18 14.63 7.40
CA SER A 76 4.58 14.75 7.02
C SER A 76 4.78 14.64 5.51
N VAL A 77 5.60 15.51 4.93
CA VAL A 77 6.02 15.37 3.51
C VAL A 77 6.96 14.18 3.29
N SER A 78 7.35 13.49 4.37
CA SER A 78 8.40 12.48 4.35
C SER A 78 7.93 11.09 4.75
N ALA A 79 6.62 10.79 4.78
CA ALA A 79 6.17 9.42 5.08
C ALA A 79 6.81 8.40 4.12
N ARG A 80 7.50 7.40 4.66
CA ARG A 80 8.24 6.39 3.87
C ARG A 80 7.62 5.02 3.96
N ASN A 81 6.77 4.78 4.95
CA ASN A 81 6.19 3.50 5.26
C ASN A 81 4.73 3.63 5.66
N VAL A 82 3.98 2.57 5.37
CA VAL A 82 2.58 2.40 5.76
C VAL A 82 2.36 0.96 6.16
N SER A 83 1.55 0.74 7.18
CA SER A 83 1.09 -0.60 7.49
C SER A 83 -0.26 -0.65 8.18
N PHE A 84 -1.06 -1.66 7.84
CA PHE A 84 -2.31 -1.93 8.53
C PHE A 84 -2.07 -2.69 9.84
N VAL A 85 -2.75 -2.22 10.89
CA VAL A 85 -2.81 -2.83 12.22
C VAL A 85 -4.29 -2.97 12.59
N GLY A 86 -4.86 -4.13 12.28
CA GLY A 86 -6.32 -4.30 12.29
C GLY A 86 -7.00 -3.39 11.27
N ASP A 87 -8.05 -2.68 11.68
CA ASP A 87 -8.81 -1.75 10.83
C ASP A 87 -8.17 -0.35 10.70
N LEU A 88 -6.99 -0.15 11.28
CA LEU A 88 -6.28 1.12 11.27
C LEU A 88 -5.08 1.04 10.35
N LEU A 89 -4.82 2.13 9.63
CA LEU A 89 -3.55 2.31 8.95
C LEU A 89 -2.62 3.12 9.85
N ILE A 90 -1.36 2.72 9.91
CA ILE A 90 -0.28 3.46 10.55
C ILE A 90 0.69 3.94 9.47
N SER A 91 1.14 5.19 9.55
CA SER A 91 2.25 5.70 8.73
C SER A 91 3.29 6.38 9.61
N ASP A 92 4.56 6.28 9.24
CA ASP A 92 5.62 7.04 9.89
C ASP A 92 5.69 8.45 9.30
N GLY A 93 6.02 9.43 10.12
CA GLY A 93 6.27 10.79 9.67
C GLY A 93 7.74 11.07 9.30
N SER A 94 8.62 10.07 9.42
CA SER A 94 10.07 10.15 9.18
C SER A 94 10.73 11.37 9.86
N ASN A 95 10.78 12.53 9.20
CA ASN A 95 11.50 13.71 9.65
C ASN A 95 10.86 14.47 10.81
N ASP A 96 9.54 14.37 11.00
CA ASP A 96 8.85 15.02 12.13
C ASP A 96 8.83 14.16 13.40
N GLY A 97 9.32 12.91 13.32
CA GLY A 97 9.35 11.95 14.41
C GLY A 97 7.97 11.45 14.87
N ALA A 98 6.90 11.80 14.15
CA ALA A 98 5.54 11.41 14.51
C ALA A 98 5.14 10.06 13.94
N ILE A 99 4.13 9.45 14.55
CA ILE A 99 3.40 8.30 14.01
C ILE A 99 1.96 8.74 13.81
N TYR A 100 1.44 8.51 12.62
CA TYR A 100 0.08 8.87 12.26
C TYR A 100 -0.80 7.64 12.20
N GLN A 101 -2.02 7.78 12.72
CA GLN A 101 -3.04 6.75 12.69
C GLN A 101 -4.22 7.23 11.85
N TRP A 102 -4.66 6.40 10.92
CA TRP A 102 -5.75 6.68 10.00
C TRP A 102 -6.86 5.65 10.19
N LYS A 103 -8.10 6.13 10.23
CA LYS A 103 -9.28 5.30 10.13
C LYS A 103 -9.89 5.47 8.75
N LEU A 104 -9.94 4.39 7.99
CA LEU A 104 -10.63 4.37 6.71
C LEU A 104 -12.11 4.11 6.96
N SER A 105 -12.97 4.96 6.41
CA SER A 105 -14.43 4.88 6.50
C SER A 105 -15.06 4.90 5.12
#